data_AF-A0A1J5F8B2-F1
#
_entry.id   AF-A0A1J5F8B2-F1
#
_cell.length_a   1.000
_cell.length_b   1.000
_cell.length_c   1.000
_cell.angle_alpha   90.00
_cell.angle_beta   90.00
_cell.angle_gamma   90.00
#
_symmetry.space_group_name_H-M   'P 1'
#
loop_
_entity.id
_entity.type
_entity.pdbx_description
1 polymer ?
#
loop_
_entity_poly.entity_id
_entity_poly.type
_entity_poly.pdbx_seq_one_letter_code
_entity_poly.pdbx_strand_id
1 'polypeptide(L)'
;MTVCYFGNYQKDYPRNDVLISGLKQNNCHVLECQTRARGIKKYLSLYQQHKKIKNKYDVLIVGFAGHSLVWFAKLISNKPIIFDAFVSLYLTNVADRGVCSPQSLKAKYYYFLDWLSCVLADKILLDTQAQIDYFIERYKIDKNKFIRVFVGANNKIFYPDSKFNPRPDRGQNSKFVIHWHGYLVPFYGFATILEAAKILSRQDKSVKFRFITRFNNKSEHFRNQAKSLANVEFLAEVDKKDLAKYINQADCCLGVFGANKKAELVIPNKIVEALACRKPVITAKHQAPAELFNHQENIIFIEPANAQALADAILALKNNSELRTKIATNGYQLYLSQLTPKILGRQLNNILTTL
;
A
#
# COMPACT_ATOMS: atom_id res chain seq x y z
N MET A 1 -19.46 0.75 20.19
CA MET A 1 -19.14 1.98 19.43
C MET A 1 -19.63 1.85 18.01
N THR A 2 -20.19 2.93 17.49
CA THR A 2 -20.70 3.04 16.13
C THR A 2 -19.89 4.07 15.34
N VAL A 3 -19.37 3.68 14.19
CA VAL A 3 -18.53 4.51 13.31
C VAL A 3 -19.29 4.85 12.04
N CYS A 4 -19.31 6.14 11.67
CA CYS A 4 -19.72 6.57 10.34
C CYS A 4 -18.49 6.60 9.43
N TYR A 5 -18.38 5.64 8.50
CA TYR A 5 -17.33 5.65 7.48
C TYR A 5 -17.80 6.44 6.26
N PHE A 6 -17.23 7.63 6.08
CA PHE A 6 -17.75 8.70 5.25
C PHE A 6 -16.82 9.01 4.07
N GLY A 7 -17.39 9.17 2.88
CA GLY A 7 -16.73 9.90 1.79
C GLY A 7 -16.95 9.32 0.40
N ASN A 8 -16.09 9.71 -0.53
CA ASN A 8 -16.16 9.26 -1.92
C ASN A 8 -15.16 8.13 -2.26
N TYR A 9 -14.79 7.36 -1.24
CA TYR A 9 -13.78 6.31 -1.33
C TYR A 9 -14.22 5.14 -2.21
N GLN A 10 -13.24 4.35 -2.65
CA GLN A 10 -13.45 3.05 -3.30
C GLN A 10 -13.51 1.98 -2.21
N LYS A 11 -14.61 1.23 -2.15
CA LYS A 11 -14.82 0.19 -1.12
C LYS A 11 -13.81 -0.94 -1.23
N ASP A 12 -13.44 -1.27 -2.46
CA ASP A 12 -12.45 -2.27 -2.81
C ASP A 12 -11.01 -1.76 -2.74
N TYR A 13 -10.76 -0.49 -2.45
CA TYR A 13 -9.41 -0.02 -2.23
C TYR A 13 -8.82 -0.64 -0.95
N PRO A 14 -7.61 -1.25 -0.98
CA PRO A 14 -7.10 -2.06 0.13
C PRO A 14 -7.14 -1.37 1.50
N ARG A 15 -6.76 -0.09 1.58
CA ARG A 15 -6.79 0.68 2.83
C ARG A 15 -8.19 0.74 3.45
N ASN A 16 -9.21 1.08 2.66
CA ASN A 16 -10.58 1.18 3.16
C ASN A 16 -11.17 -0.20 3.50
N ASP A 17 -10.95 -1.19 2.64
CA ASP A 17 -11.40 -2.57 2.86
C ASP A 17 -10.86 -3.13 4.19
N VAL A 18 -9.55 -2.98 4.42
CA VAL A 18 -8.88 -3.44 5.63
C VAL A 18 -9.42 -2.74 6.88
N LEU A 19 -9.55 -1.41 6.87
CA LEU A 19 -10.05 -0.68 8.04
C LEU A 19 -11.52 -0.99 8.33
N ILE A 20 -12.40 -0.98 7.32
CA ILE A 20 -13.82 -1.28 7.49
C ILE A 20 -14.02 -2.73 7.97
N SER A 21 -13.36 -3.68 7.33
CA SER A 21 -13.40 -5.10 7.71
C SER A 21 -12.86 -5.31 9.12
N GLY A 22 -11.75 -4.65 9.45
CA GLY A 22 -11.14 -4.70 10.77
C GLY A 22 -12.02 -4.18 11.89
N LEU A 23 -12.65 -3.02 11.70
CA LEU A 23 -13.60 -2.45 12.66
C LEU A 23 -14.79 -3.40 12.87
N LYS A 24 -15.38 -3.93 11.79
CA LYS A 24 -16.48 -4.91 11.87
C LYS A 24 -16.06 -6.19 12.63
N GLN A 25 -14.84 -6.68 12.43
CA GLN A 25 -14.29 -7.85 13.14
C GLN A 25 -14.00 -7.60 14.63
N ASN A 26 -14.02 -6.34 15.09
CA ASN A 26 -13.86 -5.96 16.50
C ASN A 26 -15.17 -5.35 17.06
N ASN A 27 -16.32 -5.87 16.62
CA ASN A 27 -17.65 -5.51 17.13
C ASN A 27 -18.01 -4.01 17.01
N CYS A 28 -17.35 -3.27 16.12
CA CYS A 28 -17.77 -1.91 15.78
C CYS A 28 -18.94 -1.98 14.81
N HIS A 29 -20.01 -1.25 15.09
CA HIS A 29 -21.07 -1.05 14.12
C HIS A 29 -20.61 0.01 13.10
N VAL A 30 -20.38 -0.38 11.84
CA VAL A 30 -19.90 0.55 10.80
C VAL A 30 -21.05 0.94 9.88
N LEU A 31 -21.48 2.19 10.00
CA LEU A 31 -22.44 2.84 9.11
C LEU A 31 -21.68 3.48 7.94
N GLU A 32 -21.95 3.06 6.72
CA GLU A 32 -21.25 3.60 5.54
C GLU A 32 -22.06 4.74 4.90
N CYS A 33 -21.45 5.92 4.77
CA CYS A 33 -21.95 7.04 3.96
C CYS A 33 -21.00 7.23 2.77
N GLN A 34 -21.35 6.62 1.63
CA GLN A 34 -20.42 6.47 0.53
C GLN A 34 -21.02 6.92 -0.80
N THR A 35 -20.22 7.56 -1.65
CA THR A 35 -20.66 7.95 -3.00
C THR A 35 -19.54 7.80 -4.03
N ARG A 36 -19.90 7.58 -5.30
CA ARG A 36 -18.97 7.67 -6.44
C ARG A 36 -19.17 8.94 -7.28
N ALA A 37 -20.11 9.80 -6.88
CA ALA A 37 -20.36 11.07 -7.54
C ALA A 37 -19.12 11.98 -7.47
N ARG A 38 -18.96 12.84 -8.48
CA ARG A 38 -17.88 13.82 -8.61
C ARG A 38 -18.42 15.25 -8.49
N GLY A 39 -17.52 16.21 -8.33
CA GLY A 39 -17.87 17.62 -8.24
C GLY A 39 -18.80 17.92 -7.06
N ILE A 40 -19.77 18.83 -7.27
CA ILE A 40 -20.71 19.27 -6.23
C ILE A 40 -21.68 18.14 -5.82
N LYS A 41 -22.07 17.28 -6.76
CA LYS A 41 -23.03 16.17 -6.54
C LYS A 41 -22.61 15.23 -5.41
N LYS A 42 -21.29 15.08 -5.17
CA LYS A 42 -20.77 14.24 -4.08
C LYS A 42 -21.20 14.77 -2.71
N TYR A 43 -21.20 16.08 -2.49
CA TYR A 43 -21.58 16.69 -1.22
C TYR A 43 -23.07 16.52 -0.96
N LEU A 44 -23.91 16.76 -1.97
CA LEU A 44 -25.35 16.56 -1.87
C LEU A 44 -25.72 15.10 -1.57
N SER A 45 -25.10 14.16 -2.29
CA SER A 45 -25.29 12.72 -2.06
C SER A 45 -24.89 12.30 -0.65
N LEU A 46 -23.73 12.76 -0.17
CA LEU A 46 -23.25 12.47 1.18
C LEU A 46 -24.12 13.11 2.26
N TYR A 47 -24.60 14.34 2.06
CA TYR A 47 -25.54 15.00 2.97
C TYR A 47 -26.84 14.22 3.14
N GLN A 48 -27.44 13.80 2.02
CA GLN A 48 -28.69 13.05 2.03
C GLN A 48 -28.55 11.70 2.75
N GLN A 49 -27.43 11.01 2.56
CA GLN A 49 -27.12 9.77 3.29
C GLN A 49 -26.90 10.03 4.77
N HIS A 50 -26.06 11.03 5.09
CA HIS A 50 -25.72 11.40 6.46
C HIS A 50 -26.93 11.81 7.28
N LYS A 51 -27.87 12.58 6.70
CA LYS A 51 -29.11 13.00 7.37
C LYS A 51 -29.90 11.82 7.96
N LYS A 52 -29.87 10.64 7.33
CA LYS A 52 -30.58 9.43 7.78
C LYS A 52 -29.94 8.76 9.00
N ILE A 53 -28.65 8.98 9.20
CA ILE A 53 -27.86 8.38 10.28
C ILE A 53 -27.29 9.42 11.25
N LYS A 54 -27.66 10.70 11.08
CA LYS A 54 -27.24 11.79 11.95
C LYS A 54 -27.57 11.41 13.39
N ASN A 55 -26.59 11.58 14.29
CA ASN A 55 -26.65 11.21 15.70
C ASN A 55 -26.73 9.71 16.02
N LYS A 56 -26.61 8.81 15.02
CA LYS A 56 -26.57 7.34 15.24
C LYS A 56 -25.16 6.77 15.29
N TYR A 57 -24.14 7.61 15.41
CA TYR A 57 -22.74 7.21 15.45
C TYR A 57 -21.97 8.08 16.45
N ASP A 58 -20.87 7.53 16.94
CA ASP A 58 -20.01 8.13 17.96
C ASP A 58 -18.87 8.91 17.31
N VAL A 59 -18.32 8.38 16.22
CA VAL A 59 -17.17 8.96 15.48
C VAL A 59 -17.42 8.92 13.98
N LEU A 60 -16.95 9.94 13.24
CA LEU A 60 -16.98 9.97 11.78
C LEU A 60 -15.55 9.85 11.22
N ILE A 61 -15.31 8.81 10.43
CA ILE A 61 -14.05 8.61 9.71
C ILE A 61 -14.23 9.04 8.26
N VAL A 62 -13.48 10.04 7.82
CA VAL A 62 -13.36 10.43 6.41
C VAL A 62 -12.34 9.51 5.75
N GLY A 63 -12.81 8.52 4.99
CA GLY A 63 -11.98 7.48 4.38
C GLY A 63 -11.12 7.97 3.21
N PHE A 64 -10.01 7.29 2.96
CA PHE A 64 -9.10 7.63 1.86
C PHE A 64 -9.76 7.41 0.47
N ALA A 65 -9.72 8.36 -0.48
CA ALA A 65 -9.03 9.66 -0.50
C ALA A 65 -9.99 10.83 -0.23
N GLY A 66 -10.28 11.11 1.04
CA GLY A 66 -11.31 12.06 1.45
C GLY A 66 -10.85 13.49 1.76
N HIS A 67 -9.64 13.91 1.38
CA HIS A 67 -9.07 15.24 1.66
C HIS A 67 -10.07 16.40 1.45
N SER A 68 -10.70 16.44 0.29
CA SER A 68 -11.69 17.48 -0.08
C SER A 68 -13.02 17.39 0.67
N LEU A 69 -13.22 16.41 1.55
CA LEU A 69 -14.47 16.15 2.26
C LEU A 69 -14.37 16.42 3.76
N VAL A 70 -13.17 16.64 4.31
CA VAL A 70 -12.99 16.83 5.76
C VAL A 70 -13.70 18.11 6.24
N TRP A 71 -13.55 19.22 5.53
CA TRP A 71 -14.27 20.46 5.85
C TRP A 71 -15.79 20.26 5.84
N PHE A 72 -16.28 19.46 4.89
CA PHE A 72 -17.69 19.18 4.76
C PHE A 72 -18.19 18.26 5.89
N ALA A 73 -17.40 17.27 6.28
CA ALA A 73 -17.68 16.42 7.44
C ALA A 73 -17.77 17.26 8.73
N LYS A 74 -16.85 18.21 8.92
CA LYS A 74 -16.87 19.15 10.07
C LYS A 74 -18.09 20.07 10.05
N LEU A 75 -18.60 20.43 8.87
CA LEU A 75 -19.80 21.26 8.73
C LEU A 75 -21.09 20.50 9.11
N ILE A 76 -21.20 19.22 8.74
CA ILE A 76 -22.47 18.47 8.86
C ILE A 76 -22.54 17.60 10.12
N SER A 77 -21.43 17.40 10.83
CA SER A 77 -21.33 16.56 12.02
C SER A 77 -20.72 17.32 13.19
N ASN A 78 -21.26 17.08 14.39
CA ASN A 78 -20.73 17.54 15.66
C ASN A 78 -19.93 16.45 16.41
N LYS A 79 -19.71 15.29 15.79
CA LYS A 79 -18.94 14.17 16.36
C LYS A 79 -17.45 14.34 16.04
N PRO A 80 -16.54 13.67 16.80
CA PRO A 80 -15.13 13.63 16.44
C PRO A 80 -14.91 13.18 15.00
N ILE A 81 -14.13 13.96 14.26
CA ILE A 81 -13.80 13.75 12.85
C ILE A 81 -12.39 13.18 12.77
N ILE A 82 -12.27 12.01 12.16
CA ILE A 82 -10.99 11.37 11.91
C ILE A 82 -10.75 11.35 10.42
N PHE A 83 -9.58 11.81 10.00
CA PHE A 83 -9.22 11.85 8.60
C PHE A 83 -8.20 10.76 8.28
N ASP A 84 -8.57 9.78 7.44
CA ASP A 84 -7.60 8.85 6.84
C ASP A 84 -6.89 9.54 5.68
N ALA A 85 -5.80 10.23 6.02
CA ALA A 85 -4.95 10.92 5.06
C ALA A 85 -4.34 9.91 4.11
N PHE A 86 -3.75 8.83 4.67
CA PHE A 86 -3.04 7.72 4.01
C PHE A 86 -1.88 8.11 3.09
N VAL A 87 -2.00 9.21 2.33
CA VAL A 87 -0.98 9.80 1.46
C VAL A 87 -1.13 11.32 1.47
N SER A 88 -0.03 12.05 1.35
CA SER A 88 -0.07 13.47 0.97
C SER A 88 -0.38 13.62 -0.53
N LEU A 89 -1.35 14.48 -0.88
CA LEU A 89 -1.63 14.84 -2.26
C LEU A 89 -0.47 15.61 -2.89
N TYR A 90 0.20 16.50 -2.13
CA TYR A 90 1.37 17.23 -2.62
C TYR A 90 2.51 16.27 -2.94
N LEU A 91 2.92 15.44 -1.98
CA LEU A 91 4.01 14.48 -2.16
C LEU A 91 3.72 13.53 -3.32
N THR A 92 2.50 13.01 -3.41
CA THR A 92 2.12 12.03 -4.44
C THR A 92 2.03 12.64 -5.84
N ASN A 93 1.37 13.80 -5.99
CA ASN A 93 1.10 14.33 -7.32
C ASN A 93 2.20 15.27 -7.81
N VAL A 94 2.85 16.02 -6.92
CA VAL A 94 3.88 17.00 -7.28
C VAL A 94 5.26 16.34 -7.24
N ALA A 95 5.69 15.88 -6.06
CA ALA A 95 7.07 15.42 -5.85
C ALA A 95 7.36 14.05 -6.48
N ASP A 96 6.42 13.10 -6.43
CA ASP A 96 6.61 11.77 -7.02
C ASP A 96 6.22 11.75 -8.51
N ARG A 97 4.97 12.08 -8.84
CA ARG A 97 4.44 11.85 -10.21
C ARG A 97 4.71 12.98 -11.20
N GLY A 98 5.16 14.15 -10.73
CA GLY A 98 5.37 15.33 -11.59
C GLY A 98 4.12 15.71 -12.39
N VAL A 99 2.93 15.68 -11.76
CA VAL A 99 1.65 16.03 -12.41
C VAL A 99 1.56 17.54 -12.68
N CYS A 100 2.25 18.35 -11.91
CA CYS A 100 2.40 19.79 -12.11
C CYS A 100 3.70 20.28 -11.46
N SER A 101 4.17 21.47 -11.86
CA SER A 101 5.37 22.07 -11.24
C SER A 101 5.10 22.45 -9.77
N PRO A 102 6.12 22.40 -8.89
CA PRO A 102 6.02 22.85 -7.50
C PRO A 102 5.57 24.30 -7.33
N GLN A 103 5.87 25.19 -8.28
CA GLN A 103 5.48 26.60 -8.23
C GLN A 103 4.03 26.85 -8.70
N SER A 104 3.37 25.85 -9.28
CA SER A 104 2.04 26.00 -9.86
C SER A 104 0.93 26.20 -8.82
N LEU A 105 -0.16 26.88 -9.21
CA LEU A 105 -1.37 27.00 -8.39
C LEU A 105 -1.94 25.63 -8.01
N LYS A 106 -1.81 24.63 -8.89
CA LYS A 106 -2.26 23.27 -8.63
C LYS A 106 -1.45 22.59 -7.51
N ALA A 107 -0.14 22.83 -7.44
CA ALA A 107 0.70 22.36 -6.34
C ALA A 107 0.31 23.04 -5.01
N LYS A 108 0.07 24.36 -5.03
CA LYS A 108 -0.44 25.10 -3.86
C LYS A 108 -1.81 24.57 -3.41
N TYR A 109 -2.69 24.21 -4.34
CA TYR A 109 -3.98 23.60 -4.04
C TYR A 109 -3.84 22.22 -3.37
N TYR A 110 -2.93 21.36 -3.86
CA TYR A 110 -2.67 20.08 -3.19
C TYR A 110 -2.10 20.27 -1.78
N TYR A 111 -1.17 21.20 -1.61
CA TYR A 111 -0.66 21.58 -0.29
C TYR A 111 -1.79 22.06 0.63
N PHE A 112 -2.63 22.96 0.14
CA PHE A 112 -3.76 23.51 0.90
C PHE A 112 -4.75 22.43 1.32
N LEU A 113 -5.07 21.47 0.44
CA LEU A 113 -5.96 20.37 0.80
C LEU A 113 -5.35 19.45 1.87
N ASP A 114 -4.07 19.11 1.75
CA ASP A 114 -3.36 18.32 2.78
C ASP A 114 -3.39 19.06 4.12
N TRP A 115 -3.02 20.33 4.13
CA TRP A 115 -2.99 21.15 5.34
C TRP A 115 -4.39 21.35 5.96
N LEU A 116 -5.36 21.84 5.18
CA LEU A 116 -6.70 22.14 5.67
C LEU A 116 -7.39 20.90 6.24
N SER A 117 -7.28 19.76 5.55
CA SER A 117 -7.86 18.51 6.04
C SER A 117 -7.24 18.07 7.37
N CYS A 118 -5.92 18.22 7.53
CA CYS A 118 -5.25 17.92 8.79
C CYS A 118 -5.59 18.91 9.91
N VAL A 119 -5.75 20.20 9.60
CA VAL A 119 -6.15 21.22 10.58
C VAL A 119 -7.57 20.94 11.11
N LEU A 120 -8.51 20.64 10.21
CA LEU A 120 -9.93 20.48 10.56
C LEU A 120 -10.28 19.15 11.22
N ALA A 121 -9.53 18.08 10.95
CA ALA A 121 -9.74 16.79 11.60
C ALA A 121 -9.37 16.84 13.08
N ASP A 122 -10.05 16.09 13.94
CA ASP A 122 -9.69 15.96 15.36
C ASP A 122 -8.53 14.98 15.54
N LYS A 123 -8.50 13.90 14.73
CA LYS A 123 -7.35 12.98 14.58
C LYS A 123 -7.06 12.65 13.11
N ILE A 124 -5.83 12.25 12.83
CA ILE A 124 -5.33 11.98 11.47
C ILE A 124 -4.71 10.59 11.43
N LEU A 125 -5.18 9.73 10.53
CA LEU A 125 -4.64 8.41 10.31
C LEU A 125 -3.61 8.41 9.17
N LEU A 126 -2.43 7.89 9.49
CA LEU A 126 -1.34 7.59 8.55
C LEU A 126 -0.82 6.18 8.80
N ASP A 127 -0.10 5.61 7.84
CA ASP A 127 0.36 4.23 7.88
C ASP A 127 1.75 4.05 8.52
N THR A 128 2.62 5.04 8.44
CA THR A 128 4.01 4.95 8.93
C THR A 128 4.36 6.16 9.79
N GLN A 129 5.31 5.99 10.71
CA GLN A 129 5.88 7.09 11.48
C GLN A 129 6.61 8.06 10.55
N ALA A 130 7.31 7.55 9.53
CA ALA A 130 7.95 8.39 8.53
C ALA A 130 6.97 9.35 7.82
N GLN A 131 5.75 8.89 7.45
CA GLN A 131 4.73 9.80 6.93
C GLN A 131 4.26 10.80 7.98
N ILE A 132 4.07 10.37 9.24
CA ILE A 132 3.68 11.28 10.33
C ILE A 132 4.71 12.40 10.48
N ASP A 133 6.00 12.07 10.53
CA ASP A 133 7.09 13.04 10.66
C ASP A 133 7.11 14.01 9.48
N TYR A 134 6.90 13.50 8.25
CA TYR A 134 6.75 14.37 7.07
C TYR A 134 5.57 15.34 7.21
N PHE A 135 4.41 14.89 7.69
CA PHE A 135 3.25 15.78 7.86
C PHE A 135 3.48 16.82 8.97
N ILE A 136 4.12 16.45 10.09
CA ILE A 136 4.49 17.37 11.17
C ILE A 136 5.44 18.44 10.64
N GLU A 137 6.51 18.03 9.95
CA GLU A 137 7.52 18.94 9.43
C GLU A 137 6.95 19.89 8.35
N ARG A 138 6.21 19.31 7.39
CA ARG A 138 5.69 20.00 6.21
C ARG A 138 4.54 20.95 6.54
N TYR A 139 3.60 20.50 7.37
CA TYR A 139 2.32 21.19 7.59
C TYR A 139 2.17 21.77 9.00
N LYS A 140 3.17 21.58 9.88
CA LYS A 140 3.21 22.08 11.27
C LYS A 140 1.98 21.66 12.09
N ILE A 141 1.53 20.42 11.88
CA ILE A 141 0.39 19.83 12.59
C ILE A 141 0.88 19.27 13.93
N ASP A 142 0.10 19.45 14.99
CA ASP A 142 0.39 18.88 16.31
C ASP A 142 0.53 17.35 16.22
N LYS A 143 1.66 16.85 16.73
CA LYS A 143 1.99 15.42 16.80
C LYS A 143 0.91 14.60 17.49
N ASN A 144 0.20 15.16 18.46
CA ASN A 144 -0.83 14.47 19.24
C ASN A 144 -2.09 14.16 18.43
N LYS A 145 -2.25 14.75 17.24
CA LYS A 145 -3.37 14.46 16.33
C LYS A 145 -3.17 13.17 15.54
N PHE A 146 -1.94 12.69 15.41
CA PHE A 146 -1.65 11.56 14.53
C PHE A 146 -1.90 10.22 15.21
N ILE A 147 -2.46 9.31 14.43
CA ILE A 147 -2.66 7.92 14.77
C ILE A 147 -1.97 7.10 13.66
N ARG A 148 -1.07 6.21 14.07
CA ARG A 148 -0.42 5.29 13.15
C ARG A 148 -1.18 3.97 13.11
N VAL A 149 -1.64 3.60 11.91
CA VAL A 149 -2.20 2.27 11.64
C VAL A 149 -1.60 1.80 10.33
N PHE A 150 -0.77 0.77 10.35
CA PHE A 150 -0.10 0.25 9.15
C PHE A 150 -1.09 -0.17 8.05
N VAL A 151 -0.55 -0.31 6.83
CA VAL A 151 -1.25 -1.03 5.77
C VAL A 151 -1.44 -2.50 6.15
N GLY A 152 -2.54 -3.09 5.69
CA GLY A 152 -2.86 -4.50 5.89
C GLY A 152 -3.22 -5.18 4.58
N ALA A 153 -3.43 -6.49 4.63
CA ALA A 153 -4.01 -7.27 3.54
C ALA A 153 -5.23 -8.04 4.04
N ASN A 154 -6.23 -8.23 3.18
CA ASN A 154 -7.43 -8.95 3.55
C ASN A 154 -7.18 -10.47 3.53
N ASN A 155 -7.14 -11.09 4.70
CA ASN A 155 -6.86 -12.52 4.90
C ASN A 155 -7.95 -13.47 4.33
N LYS A 156 -9.07 -12.95 3.82
CA LYS A 156 -10.04 -13.74 3.03
C LYS A 156 -9.65 -13.86 1.55
N ILE A 157 -8.74 -13.02 1.08
CA ILE A 157 -8.29 -12.97 -0.31
C ILE A 157 -6.84 -13.41 -0.42
N PHE A 158 -5.98 -12.82 0.40
CA PHE A 158 -4.55 -13.10 0.44
C PHE A 158 -4.26 -14.02 1.62
N TYR A 159 -4.00 -15.28 1.30
CA TYR A 159 -3.59 -16.31 2.24
C TYR A 159 -2.70 -17.33 1.51
N PRO A 160 -1.91 -18.14 2.24
CA PRO A 160 -1.11 -19.19 1.61
C PRO A 160 -2.05 -20.27 1.06
N ASP A 161 -2.04 -20.47 -0.25
CA ASP A 161 -2.85 -21.47 -0.93
C ASP A 161 -1.96 -22.60 -1.48
N SER A 162 -2.09 -23.79 -0.89
CA SER A 162 -1.31 -24.97 -1.29
C SER A 162 -1.59 -25.42 -2.72
N LYS A 163 -2.74 -25.07 -3.31
CA LYS A 163 -3.05 -25.37 -4.71
C LYS A 163 -2.13 -24.64 -5.68
N PHE A 164 -1.64 -23.47 -5.28
CA PHE A 164 -0.88 -22.56 -6.14
C PHE A 164 0.58 -22.39 -5.70
N ASN A 165 0.95 -22.87 -4.52
CA ASN A 165 2.32 -22.80 -4.05
C ASN A 165 3.28 -23.60 -4.96
N PRO A 166 4.45 -23.03 -5.33
CA PRO A 166 5.57 -23.80 -5.84
C PRO A 166 5.83 -24.97 -4.90
N ARG A 167 5.71 -26.20 -5.41
CA ARG A 167 6.17 -27.36 -4.63
C ARG A 167 7.68 -27.21 -4.37
N PRO A 168 8.17 -27.58 -3.18
CA PRO A 168 9.60 -27.50 -2.87
C PRO A 168 10.45 -28.34 -3.85
N ASP A 169 9.85 -29.36 -4.44
CA ASP A 169 10.53 -30.37 -5.26
C ASP A 169 10.32 -30.17 -6.76
N ARG A 170 10.40 -28.92 -7.21
CA ARG A 170 10.45 -28.66 -8.65
C ARG A 170 11.86 -29.06 -9.13
N GLY A 171 11.97 -30.15 -9.90
CA GLY A 171 13.24 -30.65 -10.43
C GLY A 171 14.09 -29.57 -11.14
N GLN A 172 15.35 -29.89 -11.46
CA GLN A 172 16.39 -28.93 -11.90
C GLN A 172 15.99 -27.98 -13.06
N ASN A 173 14.97 -28.30 -13.85
CA ASN A 173 14.47 -27.48 -14.97
C ASN A 173 13.38 -26.46 -14.60
N SER A 174 13.08 -26.29 -13.32
CA SER A 174 11.99 -25.41 -12.92
C SER A 174 12.36 -23.94 -12.86
N LYS A 175 11.43 -23.11 -13.32
CA LYS A 175 11.60 -21.65 -13.32
C LYS A 175 11.43 -21.10 -11.91
N PHE A 176 12.29 -20.15 -11.53
CA PHE A 176 12.18 -19.36 -10.31
C PHE A 176 11.43 -18.05 -10.63
N VAL A 177 10.19 -17.94 -10.15
CA VAL A 177 9.25 -16.88 -10.54
C VAL A 177 9.32 -15.70 -9.58
N ILE A 178 9.79 -14.57 -10.08
CA ILE A 178 9.78 -13.27 -9.43
C ILE A 178 8.51 -12.54 -9.81
N HIS A 179 7.78 -12.04 -8.81
CA HIS A 179 6.51 -11.36 -9.02
C HIS A 179 6.54 -9.90 -8.55
N TRP A 180 5.96 -9.03 -9.36
CA TRP A 180 5.64 -7.65 -8.99
C TRP A 180 4.32 -7.23 -9.64
N HIS A 181 3.53 -6.42 -8.95
CA HIS A 181 2.27 -5.88 -9.47
C HIS A 181 2.05 -4.42 -9.12
N GLY A 182 1.20 -3.74 -9.88
CA GLY A 182 0.74 -2.38 -9.61
C GLY A 182 1.14 -1.37 -10.67
N TYR A 183 0.85 -0.10 -10.40
CA TYR A 183 1.09 0.99 -11.37
C TYR A 183 2.56 1.39 -11.42
N LEU A 184 3.03 1.71 -12.63
CA LEU A 184 4.39 2.18 -12.89
C LEU A 184 4.51 3.66 -12.54
N VAL A 185 4.70 3.93 -11.24
CA VAL A 185 4.97 5.27 -10.68
C VAL A 185 6.38 5.35 -10.12
N PRO A 186 7.01 6.55 -10.07
CA PRO A 186 8.45 6.68 -9.87
C PRO A 186 8.97 6.06 -8.57
N PHE A 187 8.27 6.20 -7.45
CA PHE A 187 8.74 5.67 -6.17
C PHE A 187 8.96 4.15 -6.18
N TYR A 188 8.26 3.37 -7.02
CA TYR A 188 8.50 1.92 -7.10
C TYR A 188 9.88 1.56 -7.66
N GLY A 189 10.55 2.47 -8.40
CA GLY A 189 11.85 2.19 -8.98
C GLY A 189 11.83 1.07 -10.02
N PHE A 190 10.82 1.04 -10.89
CA PHE A 190 10.66 -0.05 -11.86
C PHE A 190 11.86 -0.19 -12.82
N ALA A 191 12.56 0.90 -13.11
CA ALA A 191 13.82 0.87 -13.86
C ALA A 191 14.86 -0.04 -13.21
N THR A 192 14.99 0.01 -11.88
CA THR A 192 15.89 -0.86 -11.10
C THR A 192 15.50 -2.33 -11.25
N ILE A 193 14.18 -2.63 -11.20
CA ILE A 193 13.67 -3.99 -11.36
C ILE A 193 13.97 -4.52 -12.76
N LEU A 194 13.78 -3.69 -13.79
CA LEU A 194 13.98 -4.09 -15.17
C LEU A 194 15.47 -4.29 -15.49
N GLU A 195 16.36 -3.46 -14.94
CA GLU A 195 17.80 -3.65 -15.09
C GLU A 195 18.27 -4.92 -14.37
N ALA A 196 17.72 -5.23 -13.18
CA ALA A 196 17.98 -6.51 -12.51
C ALA A 196 17.51 -7.71 -13.35
N ALA A 197 16.35 -7.60 -14.02
CA ALA A 197 15.88 -8.62 -14.94
C ALA A 197 16.84 -8.82 -16.13
N LYS A 198 17.39 -7.73 -16.67
CA LYS A 198 18.40 -7.77 -17.74
C LYS A 198 19.71 -8.40 -17.28
N ILE A 199 20.21 -8.08 -16.09
CA ILE A 199 21.38 -8.74 -15.48
C ILE A 199 21.14 -10.26 -15.40
N LEU A 200 20.03 -10.67 -14.79
CA LEU A 200 19.72 -12.09 -14.58
C LEU A 200 19.39 -12.83 -15.88
N SER A 201 18.91 -12.14 -16.93
CA SER A 201 18.69 -12.76 -18.25
C SER A 201 19.97 -13.37 -18.84
N ARG A 202 21.14 -12.83 -18.46
CA ARG A 202 22.47 -13.27 -18.91
C ARG A 202 23.09 -14.29 -17.97
N GLN A 203 22.83 -14.17 -16.67
CA GLN A 203 23.43 -15.00 -15.62
C GLN A 203 22.66 -16.30 -15.37
N ASP A 204 21.32 -16.27 -15.37
CA ASP A 204 20.49 -17.42 -15.04
C ASP A 204 19.15 -17.40 -15.78
N LYS A 205 19.04 -18.25 -16.82
CA LYS A 205 17.86 -18.36 -17.67
C LYS A 205 16.63 -18.96 -16.97
N SER A 206 16.81 -19.57 -15.80
CA SER A 206 15.72 -20.16 -15.02
C SER A 206 14.93 -19.12 -14.21
N VAL A 207 15.51 -17.93 -13.97
CA VAL A 207 14.78 -16.82 -13.32
C VAL A 207 13.81 -16.19 -14.31
N LYS A 208 12.54 -16.04 -13.91
CA LYS A 208 11.49 -15.36 -14.69
C LYS A 208 10.83 -14.26 -13.88
N PHE A 209 10.70 -13.09 -14.48
CA PHE A 209 9.99 -11.95 -13.93
C PHE A 209 8.59 -11.89 -14.54
N ARG A 210 7.59 -11.83 -13.67
CA ARG A 210 6.18 -11.66 -14.06
C ARG A 210 5.63 -10.38 -13.44
N PHE A 211 5.21 -9.48 -14.32
CA PHE A 211 4.70 -8.16 -13.97
C PHE A 211 3.21 -8.05 -14.27
N ILE A 212 2.39 -7.80 -13.25
CA ILE A 212 0.95 -7.48 -13.42
C ILE A 212 0.80 -5.97 -13.36
N THR A 213 0.56 -5.33 -14.50
CA THR A 213 0.58 -3.87 -14.57
C THR A 213 -0.31 -3.33 -15.69
N ARG A 214 -0.58 -2.03 -15.61
CA ARG A 214 -1.22 -1.26 -16.67
C ARG A 214 -0.26 -0.20 -17.18
N PHE A 215 0.01 -0.23 -18.47
CA PHE A 215 0.81 0.78 -19.14
C PHE A 215 0.01 2.05 -19.42
N ASN A 216 0.72 3.17 -19.47
CA ASN A 216 0.24 4.46 -19.93
C ASN A 216 1.37 5.17 -20.70
N ASN A 217 1.09 6.33 -21.28
CA ASN A 217 2.07 7.06 -22.10
C ASN A 217 3.40 7.33 -21.39
N LYS A 218 3.41 7.49 -20.05
CA LYS A 218 4.64 7.71 -19.27
C LYS A 218 5.43 6.42 -19.02
N SER A 219 4.84 5.24 -19.17
CA SER A 219 5.46 3.95 -18.82
C SER A 219 5.66 2.99 -20.00
N GLU A 220 5.16 3.31 -21.20
CA GLU A 220 5.34 2.49 -22.42
C GLU A 220 6.82 2.20 -22.75
N HIS A 221 7.73 3.11 -22.39
CA HIS A 221 9.16 2.89 -22.60
C HIS A 221 9.69 1.63 -21.89
N PHE A 222 9.16 1.28 -20.71
CA PHE A 222 9.54 0.04 -20.02
C PHE A 222 9.10 -1.20 -20.78
N ARG A 223 7.93 -1.15 -21.43
CA ARG A 223 7.47 -2.24 -22.28
C ARG A 223 8.43 -2.47 -23.45
N ASN A 224 8.87 -1.38 -24.08
CA ASN A 224 9.83 -1.45 -25.19
C ASN A 224 11.20 -1.99 -24.75
N GLN A 225 11.73 -1.52 -23.61
CA GLN A 225 12.99 -2.02 -23.06
C GLN A 225 12.94 -3.52 -22.74
N ALA A 226 11.79 -4.01 -22.31
CA ALA A 226 11.60 -5.41 -21.94
C ALA A 226 11.37 -6.35 -23.13
N LYS A 227 11.11 -5.85 -24.36
CA LYS A 227 10.85 -6.69 -25.54
C LYS A 227 12.00 -7.66 -25.86
N SER A 228 13.23 -7.27 -25.56
CA SER A 228 14.42 -8.10 -25.78
C SER A 228 14.72 -9.08 -24.63
N LEU A 229 13.95 -9.02 -23.53
CA LEU A 229 14.19 -9.82 -22.33
C LEU A 229 13.28 -11.06 -22.31
N ALA A 230 13.81 -12.20 -22.74
CA ALA A 230 13.08 -13.48 -22.75
C ALA A 230 12.72 -14.02 -21.35
N ASN A 231 13.19 -13.37 -20.28
CA ASN A 231 12.85 -13.68 -18.90
C ASN A 231 11.81 -12.74 -18.29
N VAL A 232 11.23 -11.81 -19.06
CA VAL A 232 10.19 -10.88 -18.60
C VAL A 232 8.86 -11.20 -19.25
N GLU A 233 7.80 -11.28 -18.44
CA GLU A 233 6.42 -11.42 -18.86
C GLU A 233 5.59 -10.29 -18.25
N PHE A 234 4.77 -9.63 -19.09
CA PHE A 234 3.74 -8.71 -18.62
C PHE A 234 2.37 -9.34 -18.78
N LEU A 235 1.58 -9.26 -17.70
CA LEU A 235 0.18 -9.62 -17.66
C LEU A 235 -0.66 -8.37 -17.44
N ALA A 236 -1.88 -8.39 -17.96
CA ALA A 236 -2.86 -7.33 -17.72
C ALA A 236 -3.23 -7.25 -16.22
N GLU A 237 -3.72 -6.09 -15.80
CA GLU A 237 -4.31 -5.91 -14.47
C GLU A 237 -5.46 -6.92 -14.27
N VAL A 238 -5.45 -7.61 -13.14
CA VAL A 238 -6.42 -8.65 -12.78
C VAL A 238 -7.13 -8.29 -11.48
N ASP A 239 -8.22 -8.98 -11.18
CA ASP A 239 -8.89 -8.82 -9.90
C ASP A 239 -8.03 -9.33 -8.72
N LYS A 240 -8.47 -9.05 -7.49
CA LYS A 240 -7.69 -9.40 -6.30
C LYS A 240 -7.54 -10.91 -6.08
N LYS A 241 -8.50 -11.73 -6.50
CA LYS A 241 -8.44 -13.20 -6.32
C LYS A 241 -7.41 -13.79 -7.27
N ASP A 242 -7.44 -13.36 -8.53
CA ASP A 242 -6.43 -13.75 -9.51
C ASP A 242 -5.04 -13.21 -9.14
N LEU A 243 -4.96 -11.99 -8.62
CA LEU A 243 -3.71 -11.45 -8.09
C LEU A 243 -3.15 -12.33 -6.96
N ALA A 244 -4.00 -12.74 -5.99
CA ALA A 244 -3.59 -13.63 -4.91
C ALA A 244 -3.11 -15.00 -5.44
N LYS A 245 -3.74 -15.53 -6.48
CA LYS A 245 -3.27 -16.75 -7.18
C LYS A 245 -1.88 -16.54 -7.77
N TYR A 246 -1.64 -15.44 -8.48
CA TYR A 246 -0.31 -15.16 -9.03
C TYR A 246 0.74 -14.97 -7.93
N ILE A 247 0.45 -14.21 -6.87
CA ILE A 247 1.34 -14.08 -5.71
C ILE A 247 1.67 -15.47 -5.15
N ASN A 248 0.67 -16.33 -4.93
CA ASN A 248 0.89 -17.69 -4.44
C ASN A 248 1.76 -18.57 -5.36
N GLN A 249 1.76 -18.33 -6.67
CA GLN A 249 2.63 -19.04 -7.62
C GLN A 249 4.07 -18.52 -7.66
N ALA A 250 4.34 -17.36 -7.08
CA ALA A 250 5.67 -16.76 -7.06
C ALA A 250 6.59 -17.49 -6.08
N ASP A 251 7.89 -17.47 -6.39
CA ASP A 251 8.95 -17.91 -5.50
C ASP A 251 9.52 -16.74 -4.69
N CYS A 252 9.42 -15.51 -5.22
CA CYS A 252 9.76 -14.26 -4.54
C CYS A 252 8.89 -13.11 -5.04
N CYS A 253 8.51 -12.20 -4.14
CA CYS A 253 7.79 -10.98 -4.47
C CYS A 253 8.69 -9.75 -4.28
N LEU A 254 8.40 -8.69 -5.03
CA LEU A 254 9.21 -7.47 -5.03
C LEU A 254 8.43 -6.26 -4.51
N GLY A 255 9.09 -5.44 -3.70
CA GLY A 255 8.55 -4.23 -3.08
C GLY A 255 8.86 -2.94 -3.87
N VAL A 256 9.57 -2.03 -3.20
CA VAL A 256 9.88 -0.66 -3.63
C VAL A 256 11.39 -0.52 -3.81
N PHE A 257 11.85 0.06 -4.92
CA PHE A 257 13.29 0.27 -5.17
C PHE A 257 13.65 1.69 -5.59
N GLY A 258 12.69 2.62 -5.59
CA GLY A 258 12.98 4.02 -5.85
C GLY A 258 13.80 4.63 -4.70
N ALA A 259 14.55 5.68 -5.02
CA ALA A 259 15.34 6.47 -4.06
C ALA A 259 14.76 7.88 -3.86
N ASN A 260 13.48 8.09 -4.22
CA ASN A 260 12.83 9.38 -4.07
C ASN A 260 12.16 9.52 -2.71
N LYS A 261 11.83 10.76 -2.32
CA LYS A 261 11.24 11.04 -1.01
C LYS A 261 9.95 10.24 -0.74
N LYS A 262 9.15 9.92 -1.76
CA LYS A 262 7.94 9.12 -1.56
C LYS A 262 8.26 7.67 -1.18
N ALA A 263 9.32 7.08 -1.74
CA ALA A 263 9.76 5.72 -1.44
C ALA A 263 10.23 5.57 0.01
N GLU A 264 10.88 6.60 0.57
CA GLU A 264 11.37 6.61 1.96
C GLU A 264 10.25 6.47 3.00
N LEU A 265 9.06 6.96 2.66
CA LEU A 265 8.00 7.23 3.64
C LEU A 265 6.90 6.16 3.67
N VAL A 266 6.85 5.21 2.73
CA VAL A 266 5.67 4.33 2.58
C VAL A 266 6.00 2.84 2.67
N ILE A 267 5.01 2.08 3.12
CA ILE A 267 4.96 0.62 2.94
C ILE A 267 3.77 0.33 2.02
N PRO A 268 3.98 -0.10 0.76
CA PRO A 268 2.87 -0.38 -0.13
C PRO A 268 2.18 -1.71 0.20
N ASN A 269 0.88 -1.79 -0.11
CA ASN A 269 0.07 -2.99 0.11
C ASN A 269 0.70 -4.26 -0.49
N LYS A 270 1.38 -4.17 -1.63
CA LYS A 270 2.02 -5.33 -2.30
C LYS A 270 3.00 -6.11 -1.41
N ILE A 271 3.68 -5.43 -0.48
CA ILE A 271 4.58 -6.09 0.46
C ILE A 271 3.73 -6.94 1.40
N VAL A 272 2.71 -6.34 2.02
CA VAL A 272 1.82 -7.02 2.98
C VAL A 272 0.99 -8.12 2.33
N GLU A 273 0.54 -7.93 1.09
CA GLU A 273 -0.16 -8.94 0.28
C GLU A 273 0.73 -10.17 0.02
N ALA A 274 2.01 -9.96 -0.28
CA ALA A 274 2.98 -11.04 -0.43
C ALA A 274 3.26 -11.78 0.90
N LEU A 275 3.41 -11.03 2.00
CA LEU A 275 3.56 -11.63 3.33
C LEU A 275 2.33 -12.47 3.70
N ALA A 276 1.13 -11.97 3.44
CA ALA A 276 -0.13 -12.68 3.67
C ALA A 276 -0.22 -14.01 2.90
N CYS A 277 0.37 -14.09 1.71
CA CYS A 277 0.52 -15.31 0.92
C CYS A 277 1.76 -16.15 1.28
N ARG A 278 2.46 -15.83 2.38
CA ARG A 278 3.71 -16.47 2.82
C ARG A 278 4.76 -16.51 1.70
N LYS A 279 4.99 -15.36 1.08
CA LYS A 279 6.06 -15.18 0.09
C LYS A 279 7.19 -14.34 0.64
N PRO A 280 8.46 -14.72 0.38
CA PRO A 280 9.58 -13.88 0.72
C PRO A 280 9.54 -12.62 -0.14
N VAL A 281 9.93 -11.48 0.45
CA VAL A 281 9.89 -10.18 -0.20
C VAL A 281 11.29 -9.57 -0.21
N ILE A 282 11.69 -9.03 -1.37
CA ILE A 282 12.85 -8.15 -1.49
C ILE A 282 12.36 -6.71 -1.70
N THR A 283 12.90 -5.75 -0.96
CA THR A 283 12.59 -4.32 -1.11
C THR A 283 13.81 -3.47 -0.74
N ALA A 284 13.87 -2.21 -1.17
CA ALA A 284 14.91 -1.29 -0.72
C ALA A 284 14.74 -0.95 0.77
N LYS A 285 15.88 -0.76 1.45
CA LYS A 285 15.93 -0.29 2.84
C LYS A 285 15.59 1.19 2.87
N HIS A 286 14.47 1.50 3.51
CA HIS A 286 13.96 2.86 3.72
C HIS A 286 13.46 3.00 5.15
N GLN A 287 13.32 4.23 5.65
CA GLN A 287 12.86 4.49 7.01
C GLN A 287 11.53 3.79 7.31
N ALA A 288 10.52 3.93 6.44
CA ALA A 288 9.21 3.35 6.67
C ALA A 288 9.19 1.82 6.76
N PRO A 289 9.68 1.03 5.77
CA PRO A 289 9.78 -0.42 5.91
C PRO A 289 10.59 -0.89 7.13
N ALA A 290 11.62 -0.13 7.54
CA ALA A 290 12.42 -0.47 8.73
C ALA A 290 11.67 -0.30 10.05
N GLU A 291 10.47 0.32 10.06
CA GLU A 291 9.59 0.36 11.24
C GLU A 291 8.98 -1.00 11.59
N LEU A 292 8.95 -1.93 10.63
CA LEU A 292 8.29 -3.24 10.75
C LEU A 292 9.23 -4.41 10.47
N PHE A 293 10.16 -4.24 9.53
CA PHE A 293 10.90 -5.37 8.98
C PHE A 293 12.38 -5.35 9.32
N ASN A 294 12.95 -6.54 9.46
CA ASN A 294 14.35 -6.78 9.76
C ASN A 294 15.00 -7.57 8.62
N HIS A 295 16.15 -7.08 8.14
CA HIS A 295 16.90 -7.71 7.05
C HIS A 295 17.30 -9.14 7.42
N GLN A 296 17.11 -10.09 6.48
CA GLN A 296 17.40 -11.51 6.65
C GLN A 296 16.64 -12.23 7.78
N GLU A 297 15.65 -11.57 8.38
CA GLU A 297 14.75 -12.18 9.37
C GLU A 297 13.37 -12.39 8.76
N ASN A 298 12.69 -11.33 8.32
CA ASN A 298 11.32 -11.35 7.82
C ASN A 298 11.16 -10.62 6.47
N ILE A 299 12.24 -10.00 5.97
CA ILE A 299 12.35 -9.41 4.64
C ILE A 299 13.81 -9.44 4.17
N ILE A 300 14.04 -9.30 2.87
CA ILE A 300 15.36 -8.96 2.34
C ILE A 300 15.39 -7.48 1.96
N PHE A 301 16.26 -6.73 2.63
CA PHE A 301 16.58 -5.36 2.24
C PHE A 301 17.77 -5.29 1.28
N ILE A 302 17.71 -4.35 0.35
CA ILE A 302 18.84 -3.94 -0.50
C ILE A 302 18.99 -2.42 -0.46
N GLU A 303 20.09 -1.91 -1.00
CA GLU A 303 20.24 -0.47 -1.20
C GLU A 303 19.23 0.07 -2.25
N PRO A 304 18.62 1.25 -2.02
CA PRO A 304 17.75 1.90 -3.00
C PRO A 304 18.43 2.09 -4.37
N ALA A 305 17.66 1.99 -5.44
CA ALA A 305 18.12 2.17 -6.82
C ALA A 305 19.30 1.26 -7.27
N ASN A 306 19.55 0.13 -6.59
CA ASN A 306 20.65 -0.77 -6.90
C ASN A 306 20.16 -2.06 -7.59
N ALA A 307 20.32 -2.14 -8.91
CA ALA A 307 19.88 -3.28 -9.72
C ALA A 307 20.75 -4.53 -9.51
N GLN A 308 22.05 -4.36 -9.26
CA GLN A 308 22.96 -5.47 -8.99
C GLN A 308 22.64 -6.13 -7.64
N ALA A 309 22.45 -5.33 -6.59
CA ALA A 309 22.04 -5.84 -5.28
C ALA A 309 20.68 -6.57 -5.34
N LEU A 310 19.75 -6.11 -6.18
CA LEU A 310 18.49 -6.81 -6.42
C LEU A 310 18.72 -8.16 -7.10
N ALA A 311 19.57 -8.21 -8.14
CA ALA A 311 19.91 -9.45 -8.83
C ALA A 311 20.58 -10.45 -7.87
N ASP A 312 21.53 -9.99 -7.06
CA ASP A 312 22.25 -10.80 -6.08
C ASP A 312 21.30 -11.34 -4.99
N ALA A 313 20.40 -10.52 -4.47
CA ALA A 313 19.39 -10.92 -3.50
C ALA A 313 18.43 -11.98 -4.07
N ILE A 314 18.04 -11.85 -5.33
CA ILE A 314 17.20 -12.85 -6.03
C ILE A 314 17.95 -14.18 -6.13
N LEU A 315 19.23 -14.17 -6.52
CA LEU A 315 20.04 -15.39 -6.61
C LEU A 315 20.28 -16.02 -5.23
N ALA A 316 20.49 -15.22 -4.19
CA ALA A 316 20.62 -15.70 -2.81
C ALA A 316 19.35 -16.45 -2.37
N LEU A 317 18.16 -15.88 -2.59
CA LEU A 317 16.90 -16.56 -2.27
C LEU A 317 16.64 -17.79 -3.15
N LYS A 318 17.07 -17.77 -4.42
CA LYS A 318 16.94 -18.91 -5.32
C LYS A 318 17.80 -20.09 -4.86
N ASN A 319 19.07 -19.82 -4.57
CA ASN A 319 20.09 -20.84 -4.28
C ASN A 319 20.08 -21.30 -2.81
N ASN A 320 19.40 -20.58 -1.92
CA ASN A 320 19.26 -20.95 -0.51
C ASN A 320 17.77 -21.11 -0.13
N SER A 321 17.27 -22.35 -0.18
CA SER A 321 15.89 -22.69 0.15
C SER A 321 15.57 -22.51 1.63
N GLU A 322 16.54 -22.70 2.52
CA GLU A 322 16.40 -22.49 3.96
C GLU A 322 16.17 -21.01 4.26
N LEU A 323 17.03 -20.13 3.74
CA LEU A 323 16.86 -18.67 3.86
C LEU A 323 15.51 -18.25 3.29
N ARG A 324 15.17 -18.72 2.08
CA ARG A 324 13.88 -18.41 1.44
C ARG A 324 12.68 -18.79 2.32
N THR A 325 12.72 -19.98 2.92
CA THR A 325 11.66 -20.49 3.81
C THR A 325 11.60 -19.72 5.12
N LYS A 326 12.76 -19.37 5.70
CA LYS A 326 12.86 -18.55 6.91
C LYS A 326 12.21 -17.18 6.71
N ILE A 327 12.61 -16.45 5.66
CA ILE A 327 12.05 -15.12 5.34
C ILE A 327 10.54 -15.19 5.12
N ALA A 328 10.08 -16.15 4.31
CA ALA A 328 8.67 -16.32 4.02
C ALA A 328 7.83 -16.64 5.26
N THR A 329 8.34 -17.52 6.14
CA THR A 329 7.67 -17.93 7.37
C THR A 329 7.59 -16.78 8.35
N ASN A 330 8.71 -16.11 8.64
CA ASN A 330 8.76 -15.02 9.60
C ASN A 330 7.94 -13.81 9.13
N GLY A 331 8.01 -13.49 7.84
CA GLY A 331 7.17 -12.46 7.24
C GLY A 331 5.66 -12.74 7.36
N TYR A 332 5.26 -14.00 7.17
CA TYR A 332 3.87 -14.43 7.39
C TYR A 332 3.45 -14.35 8.85
N GLN A 333 4.33 -14.73 9.80
CA GLN A 333 4.04 -14.61 11.24
C GLN A 333 3.88 -13.15 11.68
N LEU A 334 4.71 -12.24 11.16
CA LEU A 334 4.55 -10.81 11.38
C LEU A 334 3.20 -10.33 10.83
N TYR A 335 2.82 -10.75 9.62
CA TYR A 335 1.51 -10.41 9.07
C TYR A 335 0.36 -10.88 9.97
N LEU A 336 0.39 -12.15 10.42
CA LEU A 336 -0.63 -12.73 11.28
C LEU A 336 -0.75 -12.02 12.63
N SER A 337 0.36 -11.55 13.18
CA SER A 337 0.40 -10.92 14.52
C SER A 337 0.16 -9.42 14.51
N GLN A 338 0.37 -8.72 13.37
CA GLN A 338 0.33 -7.26 13.33
C GLN A 338 -0.52 -6.65 12.20
N LEU A 339 -0.65 -7.31 11.05
CA LEU A 339 -1.12 -6.66 9.81
C LEU A 339 -2.42 -7.25 9.23
N THR A 340 -3.10 -8.14 9.96
CA THR A 340 -4.44 -8.60 9.58
C THR A 340 -5.49 -7.51 9.81
N PRO A 341 -6.63 -7.53 9.09
CA PRO A 341 -7.71 -6.56 9.31
C PRO A 341 -8.17 -6.55 10.77
N LYS A 342 -8.30 -7.73 11.40
CA LYS A 342 -8.70 -7.86 12.80
C LYS A 342 -7.77 -7.07 13.74
N ILE A 343 -6.45 -7.18 13.56
CA ILE A 343 -5.49 -6.53 14.45
C ILE A 343 -5.46 -5.03 14.23
N LEU A 344 -5.39 -4.58 12.97
CA LEU A 344 -5.39 -3.16 12.63
C LEU A 344 -6.70 -2.48 13.04
N GLY A 345 -7.83 -3.17 12.86
CA GLY A 345 -9.14 -2.72 13.32
C GLY A 345 -9.24 -2.61 14.83
N ARG A 346 -8.58 -3.51 15.58
CA ARG A 346 -8.51 -3.45 17.04
C ARG A 346 -7.69 -2.24 17.50
N GLN A 347 -6.52 -2.03 16.91
CA GLN A 347 -5.66 -0.87 17.20
C GLN A 347 -6.43 0.43 16.98
N LEU A 348 -7.10 0.56 15.82
CA LEU A 348 -7.92 1.71 15.53
C LEU A 348 -9.06 1.84 16.56
N ASN A 349 -9.86 0.79 16.77
CA ASN A 349 -10.98 0.78 17.72
C ASN A 349 -10.58 1.25 19.12
N ASN A 350 -9.46 0.75 19.67
CA ASN A 350 -8.98 1.14 21.00
C ASN A 350 -8.70 2.65 21.10
N ILE A 351 -8.22 3.27 20.02
CA ILE A 351 -7.96 4.70 19.99
C ILE A 351 -9.28 5.47 19.84
N LEU A 352 -10.17 4.98 18.98
CA LEU A 352 -11.49 5.58 18.78
C LEU A 352 -12.31 5.63 20.09
N THR A 353 -12.20 4.62 20.95
CA THR A 353 -12.90 4.59 22.25
C THR A 353 -12.39 5.60 23.27
N THR A 354 -11.24 6.24 23.02
CA THR A 354 -10.64 7.25 23.91
C THR A 354 -10.95 8.69 23.49
N LEU A 355 -11.63 8.87 22.35
CA LEU A 355 -12.11 10.15 21.83
C LEU A 355 -13.52 10.43 22.35
#